data_AF-A0A8T3S3K4-F1
#
_entry.id   AF-A0A8T3S3K4-F1
#
_cell.length_a   1.000
_cell.length_b   1.000
_cell.length_c   1.000
_cell.angle_alpha   90.00
_cell.angle_beta   90.00
_cell.angle_gamma   90.00
#
_symmetry.space_group_name_H-M   'P 1'
#
loop_
_entity.id
_entity.type
_entity.pdbx_description
1 polymer ?
#
loop_
_entity_poly.entity_id
_entity_poly.type
_entity_poly.pdbx_seq_one_letter_code
_entity_poly.pdbx_strand_id
1 'polypeptide(L)'
;MLDHEERFLFREEIHTLANALADAGQLDNVEDLLAEVTTSPRFDADVFTLERSLQVMLGGRAGSTLVGLLTVDSGVFEELGEMGVPPDVHERLVSWRARFGLVIDNALNFLNNPDGIQGHNFGTQLVHNESGLTLQGRLTLVRYNNEPQFFIADADVLLSVAADMLERLGEHLDPDMLDADLVTRLREGVDLVERRTKSRS
;
A
#
# COMPACT_ATOMS: atom_id res chain seq x y z
N MET A 1 -8.06 -23.33 1.43
CA MET A 1 -9.53 -23.35 1.27
C MET A 1 -10.08 -23.63 2.65
N LEU A 2 -10.77 -22.65 3.24
CA LEU A 2 -11.34 -22.73 4.59
C LEU A 2 -12.34 -23.90 4.66
N ASP A 3 -12.39 -24.60 5.79
CA ASP A 3 -13.39 -25.63 6.02
C ASP A 3 -14.81 -25.03 6.22
N HIS A 4 -15.83 -25.88 6.35
CA HIS A 4 -17.22 -25.42 6.43
C HIS A 4 -17.50 -24.58 7.69
N GLU A 5 -16.83 -24.88 8.80
CA GLU A 5 -17.01 -24.19 10.08
C GLU A 5 -16.27 -22.85 10.07
N GLU A 6 -15.05 -22.82 9.53
CA GLU A 6 -14.27 -21.61 9.30
C GLU A 6 -14.98 -20.63 8.36
N ARG A 7 -15.60 -21.13 7.28
CA ARG A 7 -16.39 -20.31 6.35
C ARG A 7 -17.64 -19.71 7.01
N PHE A 8 -18.29 -20.46 7.89
CA PHE A 8 -19.44 -19.96 8.63
C PHE A 8 -19.04 -18.85 9.62
N LEU A 9 -17.99 -19.10 10.40
CA LEU A 9 -17.46 -18.11 11.36
C LEU A 9 -17.00 -16.84 10.65
N PHE A 10 -16.29 -16.98 9.52
CA PHE A 10 -15.87 -15.87 8.70
C PHE A 10 -17.07 -15.04 8.21
N ARG A 11 -18.12 -15.68 7.68
CA ARG A 11 -19.33 -14.98 7.24
C ARG A 11 -20.00 -14.19 8.37
N GLU A 12 -20.11 -14.77 9.57
CA GLU A 12 -20.69 -14.08 10.74
C GLU A 12 -19.87 -12.85 11.15
N GLU A 13 -18.54 -12.94 11.07
CA GLU A 13 -17.64 -11.82 11.35
C GLU A 13 -17.77 -10.70 10.32
N ILE A 14 -17.86 -11.05 9.05
CA ILE A 14 -18.08 -10.10 7.95
C ILE A 14 -19.41 -9.39 8.10
N HIS A 15 -20.50 -10.10 8.44
CA HIS A 15 -21.78 -9.45 8.70
C HIS A 15 -21.74 -8.53 9.93
N THR A 16 -21.03 -8.94 10.98
CA THR A 16 -20.83 -8.10 12.17
C THR A 16 -20.10 -6.80 11.81
N LEU A 17 -19.03 -6.89 11.03
CA LEU A 17 -18.30 -5.73 10.52
C LEU A 17 -19.17 -4.86 9.62
N ALA A 18 -19.90 -5.46 8.67
CA ALA A 18 -20.75 -4.73 7.75
C ALA A 18 -21.83 -3.91 8.48
N ASN A 19 -22.43 -4.48 9.52
CA ASN A 19 -23.39 -3.76 10.35
C ASN A 19 -22.76 -2.59 11.11
N ALA A 20 -21.53 -2.74 11.61
CA ALA A 20 -20.81 -1.66 12.29
C ALA A 20 -20.42 -0.52 11.32
N LEU A 21 -20.17 -0.84 10.05
CA LEU A 21 -19.84 0.13 9.01
C LEU A 21 -21.09 0.77 8.36
N ALA A 22 -22.26 0.17 8.52
CA ALA A 22 -23.52 0.69 7.98
C ALA A 22 -24.03 1.94 8.74
N ASP A 23 -23.48 2.22 9.93
CA ASP A 23 -23.79 3.44 10.67
C ASP A 23 -23.29 4.69 9.93
N ALA A 24 -24.12 5.74 9.93
CA ALA A 24 -23.85 6.95 9.15
C ALA A 24 -22.49 7.58 9.49
N GLY A 25 -21.65 7.75 8.47
CA GLY A 25 -20.32 8.36 8.59
C GLY A 25 -19.21 7.42 9.08
N GLN A 26 -19.50 6.17 9.45
CA GLN A 26 -18.45 5.24 9.89
C GLN A 26 -17.46 4.90 8.78
N LEU A 27 -17.95 4.73 7.55
CA LEU A 27 -17.08 4.52 6.39
C LEU A 27 -16.07 5.68 6.25
N ASP A 28 -16.54 6.91 6.33
CA ASP A 28 -15.67 8.08 6.16
C ASP A 28 -14.68 8.21 7.34
N ASN A 29 -15.15 7.99 8.57
CA ASN A 29 -14.28 8.02 9.76
C ASN A 29 -13.15 6.97 9.69
N VAL A 30 -13.47 5.76 9.23
CA VAL A 30 -12.47 4.70 9.06
C VAL A 30 -11.48 5.07 7.97
N GLU A 31 -11.97 5.60 6.83
CA GLU A 31 -11.09 6.05 5.76
C GLU A 31 -10.12 7.15 6.22
N ASP A 32 -10.63 8.15 6.94
CA ASP A 32 -9.84 9.24 7.48
C ASP A 32 -8.76 8.73 8.42
N LEU A 33 -9.10 7.79 9.32
CA LEU A 33 -8.12 7.16 10.21
C LEU A 33 -7.04 6.41 9.42
N LEU A 34 -7.41 5.62 8.41
CA LEU A 34 -6.45 4.87 7.60
C LEU A 34 -5.54 5.82 6.80
N ALA A 35 -6.09 6.91 6.27
CA ALA A 35 -5.31 7.94 5.59
C ALA A 35 -4.37 8.67 6.54
N GLU A 36 -4.83 9.04 7.74
CA GLU A 36 -4.02 9.69 8.77
C GLU A 36 -2.87 8.80 9.21
N VAL A 37 -3.15 7.53 9.55
CA VAL A 37 -2.12 6.57 9.95
C VAL A 37 -1.08 6.43 8.84
N THR A 38 -1.50 6.19 7.60
CA THR A 38 -0.56 5.90 6.49
C THR A 38 0.25 7.10 6.01
N THR A 39 -0.15 8.32 6.37
CA THR A 39 0.59 9.55 6.10
C THR A 39 1.33 10.10 7.33
N SER A 40 1.20 9.44 8.48
CA SER A 40 1.76 9.90 9.73
C SER A 40 3.30 9.89 9.73
N PRO A 41 3.96 10.94 10.26
CA PRO A 41 5.41 10.92 10.50
C PRO A 41 5.82 9.93 11.60
N ARG A 42 4.85 9.37 12.35
CA ARG A 42 5.05 8.35 13.40
C ARG A 42 4.38 7.02 13.02
N PHE A 43 4.32 6.75 11.72
CA PHE A 43 3.63 5.60 11.11
C PHE A 43 3.73 4.29 11.91
N ASP A 44 4.92 3.85 12.33
CA ASP A 44 5.09 2.57 13.03
C ASP A 44 4.34 2.53 14.38
N ALA A 45 4.35 3.63 15.13
CA ALA A 45 3.63 3.72 16.41
C ALA A 45 2.11 3.77 16.20
N ASP A 46 1.67 4.46 15.16
CA ASP A 46 0.25 4.61 14.86
C ASP A 46 -0.33 3.30 14.30
N VAL A 47 0.42 2.57 13.46
CA VAL A 47 0.05 1.21 13.04
C VAL A 47 0.01 0.24 14.21
N PHE A 48 0.96 0.30 15.14
CA PHE A 48 0.95 -0.55 16.34
C PHE A 48 -0.35 -0.39 17.16
N THR A 49 -0.96 0.78 17.11
CA THR A 49 -2.21 1.09 17.82
C THR A 49 -3.46 1.04 16.94
N LEU A 50 -3.32 0.79 15.64
CA LEU A 50 -4.41 0.83 14.66
C LEU A 50 -5.56 -0.11 15.04
N GLU A 51 -5.24 -1.35 15.41
CA GLU A 51 -6.27 -2.31 15.84
C GLU A 51 -7.06 -1.77 17.03
N ARG A 52 -6.37 -1.16 18.00
CA ARG A 52 -7.04 -0.60 19.16
C ARG A 52 -7.95 0.57 18.80
N SER A 53 -7.51 1.43 17.90
CA SER A 53 -8.30 2.56 17.40
C SER A 53 -9.57 2.08 16.68
N LEU A 54 -9.44 1.07 15.82
CA LEU A 54 -10.58 0.47 15.12
C LEU A 54 -11.53 -0.26 16.06
N GLN A 55 -11.02 -0.95 17.09
CA GLN A 55 -11.85 -1.57 18.13
C GLN A 55 -12.65 -0.54 18.95
N VAL A 56 -12.10 0.65 19.18
CA VAL A 56 -12.81 1.74 19.85
C VAL A 56 -13.89 2.33 18.93
N MET A 57 -13.60 2.44 17.63
CA MET A 57 -14.51 3.03 16.65
C MET A 57 -15.68 2.10 16.28
N LEU A 58 -15.39 0.83 16.02
CA LEU A 58 -16.34 -0.14 15.46
C LEU A 58 -16.80 -1.20 16.48
N GLY A 59 -16.19 -1.21 17.66
CA GLY A 59 -16.35 -2.29 18.64
C GLY A 59 -15.31 -3.40 18.47
N GLY A 60 -15.07 -4.15 19.54
CA GLY A 60 -13.94 -5.09 19.64
C GLY A 60 -13.88 -6.11 18.51
N ARG A 61 -15.00 -6.76 18.17
CA ARG A 61 -15.05 -7.79 17.12
C ARG A 61 -14.86 -7.19 15.73
N ALA A 62 -15.66 -6.18 15.38
CA ALA A 62 -15.61 -5.55 14.07
C ALA A 62 -14.25 -4.88 13.79
N GLY A 63 -13.68 -4.19 14.78
CA GLY A 63 -12.36 -3.57 14.65
C GLY A 63 -11.25 -4.58 14.32
N SER A 64 -11.20 -5.71 15.05
CA SER A 64 -10.23 -6.77 14.75
C SER A 64 -10.49 -7.45 13.40
N THR A 65 -11.75 -7.70 13.03
CA THR A 65 -12.10 -8.23 11.71
C THR A 65 -11.63 -7.32 10.58
N LEU A 66 -11.78 -5.99 10.74
CA LEU A 66 -11.31 -5.04 9.73
C LEU A 66 -9.78 -5.05 9.58
N VAL A 67 -9.03 -5.10 10.68
CA VAL A 67 -7.56 -5.23 10.60
C VAL A 67 -7.16 -6.51 9.86
N GLY A 68 -7.80 -7.64 10.19
CA GLY A 68 -7.57 -8.90 9.48
C GLY A 68 -7.86 -8.82 7.99
N LEU A 69 -8.94 -8.14 7.59
CA LEU A 69 -9.24 -7.89 6.18
C LEU A 69 -8.22 -7.00 5.48
N LEU A 70 -7.64 -6.02 6.17
CA LEU A 70 -6.62 -5.15 5.60
C LEU A 70 -5.30 -5.89 5.33
N THR A 71 -5.01 -6.95 6.08
CA THR A 71 -3.75 -7.71 5.97
C THR A 71 -3.86 -9.04 5.23
N VAL A 72 -5.07 -9.51 4.91
CA VAL A 72 -5.27 -10.76 4.17
C VAL A 72 -5.01 -10.61 2.65
N ASP A 73 -4.87 -11.74 1.96
CA ASP A 73 -4.78 -11.78 0.49
C ASP A 73 -6.05 -11.24 -0.20
N SER A 74 -5.87 -10.59 -1.36
CA SER A 74 -6.97 -9.98 -2.10
C SER A 74 -8.04 -10.98 -2.58
N GLY A 75 -7.70 -12.26 -2.76
CA GLY A 75 -8.64 -13.30 -3.17
C GLY A 75 -9.81 -13.50 -2.20
N VAL A 76 -9.65 -13.12 -0.92
CA VAL A 76 -10.73 -13.17 0.08
C VAL A 76 -11.86 -12.19 -0.25
N PHE A 77 -11.57 -11.09 -0.95
CA PHE A 77 -12.57 -10.08 -1.30
C PHE A 77 -13.51 -10.53 -2.42
N GLU A 78 -13.11 -11.51 -3.24
CA GLU A 78 -14.02 -12.16 -4.19
C GLU A 78 -15.13 -12.92 -3.45
N GLU A 79 -14.79 -13.59 -2.33
CA GLU A 79 -15.76 -14.30 -1.50
C GLU A 79 -16.71 -13.34 -0.76
N LEU A 80 -16.27 -12.10 -0.41
CA LEU A 80 -17.12 -11.10 0.26
C LEU A 80 -18.30 -10.67 -0.61
N GLY A 81 -18.09 -10.54 -1.92
CA GLY A 81 -19.15 -10.20 -2.88
C GLY A 81 -20.29 -11.23 -2.88
N GLU A 82 -20.00 -12.48 -2.54
CA GLU A 82 -20.98 -13.57 -2.45
C GLU A 82 -21.72 -13.63 -1.09
N MET A 83 -21.28 -12.84 -0.10
CA MET A 83 -21.82 -12.88 1.27
C MET A 83 -22.98 -11.91 1.51
N GLY A 84 -23.41 -11.14 0.52
CA GLY A 84 -24.55 -10.23 0.66
C GLY A 84 -24.26 -9.03 1.57
N VAL A 85 -23.02 -8.58 1.61
CA VAL A 85 -22.60 -7.32 2.24
C VAL A 85 -23.21 -6.13 1.47
N PRO A 86 -23.63 -5.04 2.14
CA PRO A 86 -24.06 -3.83 1.45
C PRO A 86 -23.03 -3.36 0.40
N PRO A 87 -23.45 -2.98 -0.82
CA PRO A 87 -22.52 -2.70 -1.92
C PRO A 87 -21.50 -1.59 -1.63
N ASP A 88 -21.94 -0.54 -0.91
CA ASP A 88 -21.11 0.58 -0.46
C ASP A 88 -20.03 0.14 0.52
N VAL A 89 -20.38 -0.70 1.50
CA VAL A 89 -19.42 -1.29 2.44
C VAL A 89 -18.42 -2.17 1.70
N HIS A 90 -18.90 -3.01 0.78
CA HIS A 90 -18.03 -3.88 -0.01
C HIS A 90 -17.03 -3.07 -0.85
N GLU A 91 -17.50 -2.05 -1.57
CA GLU A 91 -16.64 -1.17 -2.37
C GLU A 91 -15.58 -0.47 -1.51
N ARG A 92 -15.97 0.03 -0.34
CA ARG A 92 -15.04 0.66 0.62
C ARG A 92 -14.00 -0.32 1.14
N LEU A 93 -14.39 -1.53 1.53
CA LEU A 93 -13.46 -2.56 2.00
C LEU A 93 -12.42 -2.94 0.93
N VAL A 94 -12.86 -3.14 -0.31
CA VAL A 94 -11.96 -3.42 -1.45
C VAL A 94 -11.01 -2.24 -1.69
N SER A 95 -11.54 -1.01 -1.70
CA SER A 95 -10.75 0.21 -1.90
C SER A 95 -9.71 0.39 -0.79
N TRP A 96 -10.08 0.22 0.47
CA TRP A 96 -9.14 0.33 1.59
C TRP A 96 -8.06 -0.75 1.56
N ARG A 97 -8.41 -1.99 1.22
CA ARG A 97 -7.41 -3.05 1.06
C ARG A 97 -6.39 -2.72 -0.03
N ALA A 98 -6.86 -2.20 -1.16
CA ALA A 98 -5.99 -1.80 -2.27
C ALA A 98 -5.08 -0.62 -1.91
N ARG A 99 -5.62 0.37 -1.18
CA ARG A 99 -4.92 1.63 -0.88
C ARG A 99 -3.99 1.53 0.34
N PHE A 100 -4.43 0.81 1.37
CA PHE A 100 -3.80 0.82 2.70
C PHE A 100 -3.32 -0.57 3.16
N GLY A 101 -3.85 -1.67 2.59
CA GLY A 101 -3.59 -3.00 3.11
C GLY A 101 -2.11 -3.40 3.10
N LEU A 102 -1.43 -3.19 1.96
CA LEU A 102 0.00 -3.53 1.85
C LEU A 102 0.88 -2.72 2.82
N VAL A 103 0.50 -1.49 3.15
CA VAL A 103 1.30 -0.63 4.05
C VAL A 103 1.19 -1.07 5.48
N ILE A 104 -0.04 -1.38 5.88
CA ILE A 104 -0.35 -1.86 7.22
C ILE A 104 0.22 -3.26 7.43
N ASP A 105 0.05 -4.18 6.47
CA ASP A 105 0.57 -5.55 6.55
C ASP A 105 2.10 -5.58 6.71
N ASN A 106 2.83 -4.86 5.86
CA ASN A 106 4.29 -4.77 5.95
C ASN A 106 4.76 -4.21 7.31
N ALA A 107 4.07 -3.19 7.82
CA ALA A 107 4.42 -2.57 9.10
C ALA A 107 4.12 -3.49 10.29
N LEU A 108 2.98 -4.17 10.29
CA LEU A 108 2.65 -5.14 11.34
C LEU A 108 3.59 -6.34 11.32
N ASN A 109 3.98 -6.84 10.15
CA ASN A 109 4.99 -7.89 10.02
C ASN A 109 6.35 -7.45 10.57
N PHE A 110 6.75 -6.20 10.31
CA PHE A 110 7.98 -5.62 10.88
C PHE A 110 7.93 -5.53 12.41
N LEU A 111 6.84 -4.99 12.97
CA LEU A 111 6.68 -4.78 14.41
C LEU A 111 6.63 -6.11 15.19
N ASN A 112 6.04 -7.14 14.59
CA ASN A 112 5.93 -8.47 15.20
C ASN A 112 7.23 -9.30 15.09
N ASN A 113 8.15 -8.93 14.21
CA ASN A 113 9.43 -9.62 14.02
C ASN A 113 10.59 -8.62 13.84
N PRO A 114 10.97 -7.85 14.88
CA PRO A 114 11.93 -6.75 14.77
C PRO A 114 13.35 -7.19 14.40
N ASP A 115 13.71 -8.44 14.71
CA ASP A 115 14.98 -9.07 14.32
C ASP A 115 14.98 -9.60 12.88
N GLY A 116 13.79 -9.71 12.27
CA GLY A 116 13.58 -10.04 10.88
C GLY A 116 13.24 -8.81 10.07
N ILE A 117 14.23 -8.24 9.36
CA ILE A 117 14.04 -7.34 8.20
C ILE A 117 13.67 -5.90 8.59
N GLN A 118 14.64 -4.97 8.58
CA GLN A 118 14.41 -3.53 8.82
C GLN A 118 14.00 -2.77 7.55
N GLY A 119 12.71 -2.72 7.23
CA GLY A 119 12.18 -1.94 6.11
C GLY A 119 12.09 -0.43 6.38
N HIS A 120 12.63 0.40 5.49
CA HIS A 120 12.29 1.81 5.46
C HIS A 120 11.13 2.02 4.48
N ASN A 121 9.96 2.38 5.00
CA ASN A 121 8.82 2.71 4.16
C ASN A 121 9.08 4.04 3.44
N PHE A 122 9.51 3.96 2.18
CA PHE A 122 9.29 5.04 1.23
C PHE A 122 7.89 4.84 0.64
N GLY A 123 7.07 5.87 0.67
CA GLY A 123 5.78 5.90 0.02
C GLY A 123 5.75 7.14 -0.84
N THR A 124 5.74 6.98 -2.16
CA THR A 124 5.33 8.05 -3.07
C THR A 124 3.89 7.74 -3.45
N GLN A 125 3.01 8.74 -3.48
CA GLN A 125 1.67 8.62 -4.04
C GLN A 125 1.64 9.49 -5.30
N LEU A 126 1.43 8.88 -6.46
CA LEU A 126 1.26 9.59 -7.72
C LEU A 126 -0.23 9.78 -7.95
N VAL A 127 -0.75 10.97 -7.65
CA VAL A 127 -2.14 11.30 -7.93
C VAL A 127 -2.19 12.04 -9.27
N HIS A 128 -2.84 11.45 -10.27
CA HIS A 128 -3.09 12.07 -11.57
C HIS A 128 -4.58 12.42 -11.68
N ASN A 129 -4.91 13.73 -11.70
CA ASN A 129 -6.27 14.22 -11.47
C ASN A 129 -7.09 14.52 -12.74
N GLU A 130 -6.63 14.19 -13.94
CA GLU A 130 -7.29 14.69 -15.16
C GLU A 130 -8.31 13.75 -15.83
N SER A 131 -8.48 12.51 -15.36
CA SER A 131 -9.31 11.53 -16.09
C SER A 131 -10.10 10.53 -15.25
N GLY A 132 -10.22 10.76 -13.93
CA GLY A 132 -10.95 9.85 -13.03
C GLY A 132 -10.28 8.50 -12.79
N LEU A 133 -9.04 8.32 -13.29
CA LEU A 133 -8.19 7.18 -13.02
C LEU A 133 -7.09 7.59 -12.05
N THR A 134 -7.11 7.02 -10.83
CA THR A 134 -6.07 7.24 -9.83
C THR A 134 -5.00 6.14 -9.94
N LEU A 135 -3.79 6.49 -10.38
CA LEU A 135 -2.65 5.57 -10.35
C LEU A 135 -1.97 5.59 -8.98
N GLN A 136 -2.57 4.96 -7.98
CA GLN A 136 -1.94 4.85 -6.66
C GLN A 136 -0.90 3.72 -6.65
N GLY A 137 0.36 4.04 -6.92
CA GLY A 137 1.49 3.13 -6.72
C GLY A 137 2.26 3.49 -5.47
N ARG A 138 2.42 2.57 -4.51
CA ARG A 138 3.30 2.75 -3.33
C ARG A 138 4.56 1.90 -3.51
N LEU A 139 5.69 2.55 -3.75
CA LEU A 139 7.00 1.88 -3.85
C LEU A 139 7.58 1.61 -2.46
N THR A 140 7.31 0.45 -1.87
CA THR A 140 7.87 0.08 -0.56
C THR A 140 9.21 -0.61 -0.69
N LEU A 141 10.27 0.02 -0.18
CA LEU A 141 11.60 -0.56 -0.09
C LEU A 141 11.79 -1.25 1.26
N VAL A 142 11.58 -2.56 1.27
CA VAL A 142 11.83 -3.39 2.45
C VAL A 142 13.32 -3.76 2.46
N ARG A 143 14.08 -3.36 3.49
CA ARG A 143 15.51 -3.65 3.62
C ARG A 143 15.76 -4.75 4.64
N TYR A 144 16.84 -5.49 4.45
CA TYR A 144 17.26 -6.57 5.33
C TYR A 144 18.44 -6.18 6.26
N ASN A 145 19.14 -5.07 5.99
CA ASN A 145 20.27 -4.57 6.79
C ASN A 145 20.69 -3.13 6.38
N ASN A 146 21.35 -2.38 7.27
CA ASN A 146 21.85 -1.01 7.05
C ASN A 146 23.29 -0.93 6.50
N GLU A 147 23.86 -2.03 6.01
CA GLU A 147 25.24 -2.03 5.53
C GLU A 147 25.37 -1.35 4.13
N PRO A 148 26.43 -0.56 3.88
CA PRO A 148 26.63 0.21 2.65
C PRO A 148 26.54 -0.58 1.34
N GLN A 149 26.94 -1.85 1.34
CA GLN A 149 26.89 -2.76 0.19
C GLN A 149 25.47 -3.01 -0.33
N PHE A 150 24.45 -2.91 0.53
CA PHE A 150 23.06 -3.14 0.14
C PHE A 150 22.43 -1.93 -0.53
N PHE A 151 22.94 -0.71 -0.28
CA PHE A 151 22.52 0.49 -1.02
C PHE A 151 22.86 0.39 -2.51
N ILE A 152 23.92 -0.35 -2.86
CA ILE A 152 24.35 -0.55 -4.25
C ILE A 152 23.43 -1.57 -4.95
N ALA A 153 23.05 -2.65 -4.26
CA ALA A 153 22.14 -3.66 -4.78
C ALA A 153 20.71 -3.11 -4.97
N ASP A 154 20.22 -2.31 -4.01
CA ASP A 154 18.92 -1.66 -4.11
C ASP A 154 18.88 -0.61 -5.23
N ALA A 155 19.99 0.12 -5.43
CA ALA A 155 20.11 1.07 -6.53
C ALA A 155 20.04 0.36 -7.90
N ASP A 156 20.62 -0.83 -8.03
CA ASP A 156 20.57 -1.61 -9.27
C ASP A 156 19.14 -2.04 -9.62
N VAL A 157 18.38 -2.53 -8.63
CA VAL A 157 16.96 -2.88 -8.80
C VAL A 157 16.12 -1.66 -9.16
N LEU A 158 16.31 -0.53 -8.46
CA LEU A 158 15.57 0.71 -8.71
C LEU A 158 15.86 1.27 -10.11
N LEU A 159 17.12 1.28 -10.52
CA LEU A 159 17.53 1.74 -11.85
C LEU A 159 17.03 0.81 -12.94
N SER A 160 16.99 -0.51 -12.70
CA SER A 160 16.42 -1.49 -13.63
C SER A 160 14.92 -1.27 -13.82
N VAL A 161 14.16 -1.15 -12.74
CA VAL A 161 12.70 -0.88 -12.82
C VAL A 161 12.44 0.47 -13.50
N ALA A 162 13.21 1.51 -13.17
CA ALA A 162 13.07 2.81 -13.81
C ALA A 162 13.37 2.74 -15.32
N ALA A 163 14.40 1.99 -15.73
CA ALA A 163 14.72 1.77 -17.14
C ALA A 163 13.59 1.02 -17.87
N ASP A 164 13.10 -0.09 -17.30
CA ASP A 164 12.01 -0.88 -17.87
C ASP A 164 10.72 -0.06 -18.04
N MET A 165 10.39 0.79 -17.04
CA MET A 165 9.24 1.67 -17.11
C MET A 165 9.41 2.73 -18.20
N LEU A 166 10.58 3.37 -18.30
CA LEU A 166 10.86 4.38 -19.32
C LEU A 166 10.84 3.79 -20.73
N GLU A 167 11.36 2.57 -20.92
CA GLU A 167 11.33 1.86 -22.20
C GLU A 167 9.89 1.58 -22.65
N ARG A 168 9.08 0.98 -21.77
CA ARG A 168 7.68 0.67 -22.07
C ARG A 168 6.82 1.92 -22.28
N LEU A 169 7.03 2.95 -21.47
CA LEU A 169 6.33 4.22 -21.64
C LEU A 169 6.73 4.90 -22.95
N GLY A 170 8.01 4.82 -23.33
CA GLY A 170 8.54 5.42 -24.57
C GLY A 170 7.80 4.98 -25.83
N GLU A 171 7.28 3.75 -25.88
CA GLU A 171 6.47 3.24 -27.00
C GLU A 171 5.11 3.95 -27.14
N HIS A 172 4.68 4.68 -26.11
CA HIS A 172 3.36 5.32 -26.02
C HIS A 172 3.43 6.85 -25.85
N LEU A 173 4.62 7.45 -25.89
CA LEU A 173 4.82 8.89 -25.66
C LEU A 173 4.87 9.67 -26.98
N ASP A 174 4.06 10.72 -27.08
CA ASP A 174 4.15 11.73 -28.15
C ASP A 174 4.99 12.95 -27.71
N PRO A 175 5.58 13.72 -28.65
CA PRO A 175 6.44 14.87 -28.33
C PRO A 175 5.77 15.93 -27.44
N ASP A 176 4.45 16.08 -27.54
CA ASP A 176 3.68 17.08 -26.80
C ASP A 176 3.24 16.59 -25.41
N MET A 177 3.46 15.31 -25.10
CA MET A 177 3.08 14.70 -23.80
C MET A 177 4.14 14.90 -22.71
N LEU A 178 5.34 15.34 -23.08
CA LEU A 178 6.46 15.47 -22.16
C LEU A 178 6.94 16.92 -22.06
N ASP A 179 7.11 17.36 -20.81
CA ASP A 179 7.79 18.61 -20.52
C ASP A 179 9.28 18.52 -20.88
N ALA A 180 9.78 19.48 -21.66
CA ALA A 180 11.17 19.56 -22.06
C ALA A 180 12.13 19.70 -20.87
N ASP A 181 11.68 20.34 -19.78
CA ASP A 181 12.49 20.48 -18.56
C ASP A 181 12.63 19.13 -17.84
N LEU A 182 11.59 18.30 -17.84
CA LEU A 182 11.64 16.94 -17.30
C LEU A 182 12.64 16.07 -18.08
N VAL A 183 12.59 16.10 -19.40
CA VAL A 183 13.53 15.36 -20.26
C VAL A 183 14.98 15.80 -20.01
N THR A 184 15.21 17.09 -19.82
CA THR A 184 16.54 17.64 -19.52
C THR A 184 17.06 17.10 -18.18
N ARG A 185 16.24 17.13 -17.13
CA ARG A 185 16.62 16.59 -15.81
C ARG A 185 16.94 15.09 -15.84
N LEU A 186 16.20 14.31 -16.61
CA LEU A 186 16.49 12.88 -16.79
C LEU A 186 17.86 12.66 -17.44
N ARG A 187 18.19 13.43 -18.48
CA ARG A 187 19.50 13.38 -19.15
C ARG A 187 20.63 13.72 -18.19
N GLU A 188 20.50 14.80 -17.41
CA GLU A 188 21.51 15.18 -16.42
C GLU A 188 21.72 14.10 -15.34
N GLY A 189 20.65 13.40 -14.95
CA GLY A 189 20.72 12.26 -14.05
C GLY A 189 21.53 11.10 -14.62
N VAL A 190 21.29 10.73 -15.88
CA VAL A 190 22.08 9.70 -16.59
C VAL A 190 23.55 10.10 -16.70
N ASP A 191 23.83 11.35 -17.09
CA ASP A 191 25.20 11.88 -17.18
C ASP A 191 25.94 11.83 -15.84
N LEU A 192 25.23 12.04 -14.72
CA LEU A 192 25.80 11.90 -13.39
C LEU A 192 26.17 10.45 -13.09
N VAL A 193 25.29 9.49 -13.40
CA VAL A 193 25.54 8.06 -13.23
C VAL A 193 26.77 7.64 -14.04
N GLU A 194 26.82 7.98 -15.32
CA GLU A 194 27.96 7.64 -16.19
C GLU A 194 29.29 8.22 -15.69
N ARG A 195 29.28 9.47 -15.20
CA ARG A 195 30.49 10.09 -14.63
C ARG A 195 30.98 9.38 -13.37
N ARG A 196 30.08 8.79 -12.59
CA ARG A 196 30.40 8.10 -11.34
C ARG A 196 30.79 6.64 -11.54
N THR A 197 30.30 5.98 -12.59
CA THR A 197 30.57 4.56 -12.89
C THR A 197 31.75 4.34 -13.85
N LYS A 198 32.24 5.39 -14.52
CA LYS A 198 33.50 5.31 -15.28
C LYS A 198 34.66 4.93 -14.35
N SER A 199 35.30 3.79 -14.65
CA SER A 199 36.50 3.34 -13.96
C SER A 199 37.56 4.45 -14.02
N ARG A 200 38.04 4.88 -12.85
CA ARG A 200 39.22 5.75 -12.77
C ARG A 200 40.45 4.90 -13.11
N SER A 201 40.80 4.85 -14.39
CA SER A 201 42.10 4.36 -14.85
C SER A 201 43.22 5.30 -14.41
#